data_AF-A0A534L6N3-F1
#
_entry.id   AF-A0A534L6N3-F1
#
_cell.length_a   1.000
_cell.length_b   1.000
_cell.length_c   1.000
_cell.angle_alpha   90.00
_cell.angle_beta   90.00
_cell.angle_gamma   90.00
#
_symmetry.space_group_name_H-M   'P 1'
#
loop_
_entity.id
_entity.type
_entity.pdbx_description
1 polymer ?
#
loop_
_entity_poly.entity_id
_entity_poly.type
_entity_poly.pdbx_seq_one_letter_code
_entity_poly.pdbx_strand_id
1 'polypeptide(L)' 'WTTFVYVPIAHWNWGVGGWLKSLGVIDFAGGLVVHTAAGVSAVAAALVIGRRKGVERLDSRPNNIPYVILG' A
#
# COMPACT_ATOMS: atom_id res chain seq x y z
N TRP A 1 -1.83 -3.34 -10.69
CA TRP A 1 -1.77 -2.31 -9.62
C TRP A 1 -0.94 -1.10 -10.05
N THR A 2 0.33 -1.29 -10.43
CA THR A 2 1.22 -0.18 -10.84
C THR A 2 0.63 0.73 -11.93
N THR A 3 0.21 0.18 -13.07
CA THR A 3 -0.27 0.98 -14.21
C THR A 3 -1.58 1.72 -13.94
N PHE A 4 -2.52 1.09 -13.23
CA PHE A 4 -3.90 1.60 -13.10
C PHE A 4 -4.23 2.19 -11.72
N VAL A 5 -3.36 2.03 -10.72
CA VAL A 5 -3.55 2.57 -9.36
C VAL A 5 -2.40 3.51 -9.03
N TYR A 6 -1.17 2.99 -9.00
CA TYR A 6 -0.01 3.79 -8.59
C TYR A 6 0.26 4.96 -9.54
N VAL A 7 0.37 4.70 -10.85
CA VAL A 7 0.68 5.73 -11.85
C VAL A 7 -0.36 6.87 -11.84
N PRO A 8 -1.68 6.62 -11.86
CA PRO A 8 -2.67 7.68 -11.74
C PRO A 8 -2.57 8.47 -10.43
N ILE A 9 -2.47 7.81 -9.27
CA ILE A 9 -2.39 8.49 -7.97
C ILE A 9 -1.11 9.34 -7.87
N ALA A 10 0.02 8.81 -8.34
CA ALA A 10 1.28 9.55 -8.42
C ALA A 10 1.16 10.77 -9.35
N HIS A 11 0.52 10.63 -10.51
CA HIS A 11 0.30 11.76 -11.42
C HIS A 11 -0.59 12.83 -10.78
N TRP A 12 -1.67 12.45 -10.08
CA TRP A 12 -2.56 13.39 -9.42
C TRP A 12 -1.85 14.23 -8.34
N ASN A 13 -0.99 13.60 -7.53
CA ASN A 13 -0.29 14.25 -6.41
C ASN A 13 1.00 14.97 -6.79
N TRP A 14 1.81 14.39 -7.68
CA TRP A 14 3.18 14.87 -7.96
C TRP A 14 3.36 15.36 -9.39
N GLY A 15 2.57 14.84 -10.33
CA GLY A 15 2.66 15.17 -11.75
C GLY A 15 2.36 16.63 -12.05
N VAL A 16 3.01 17.19 -13.07
CA VAL A 16 2.58 18.46 -13.68
C VAL A 16 1.21 18.23 -14.32
N GLY A 17 0.23 19.07 -14.00
CA GLY A 17 -1.16 18.90 -14.41
C GLY A 17 -1.98 17.94 -13.53
N GLY A 18 -1.39 17.39 -12.47
CA GLY A 18 -2.10 16.59 -11.48
C GLY A 18 -3.12 17.41 -10.69
N TRP A 19 -4.37 16.96 -10.65
CA TRP A 19 -5.45 17.74 -10.05
C TRP A 19 -5.31 17.94 -8.54
N LEU A 20 -4.83 16.94 -7.79
CA LEU A 20 -4.59 17.07 -6.34
C LEU A 20 -3.45 18.03 -6.05
N LYS A 21 -2.38 17.98 -6.85
CA LYS A 21 -1.29 18.96 -6.80
C LYS A 21 -1.81 20.38 -7.06
N SER A 22 -2.67 20.56 -8.05
CA SER A 22 -3.29 21.85 -8.38
C SER A 22 -4.21 22.38 -7.27
N LEU A 23 -4.78 21.50 -6.45
CA LEU A 23 -5.54 21.88 -5.25
C LEU A 23 -4.66 22.23 -4.03
N GLY A 24 -3.34 22.17 -4.16
CA GLY A 24 -2.40 22.50 -3.08
C GLY A 24 -2.14 21.34 -2.10
N VAL A 25 -2.46 20.10 -2.47
CA VAL A 25 -2.11 18.92 -1.66
C VAL A 25 -0.59 18.81 -1.56
N ILE A 26 -0.09 18.73 -0.33
CA ILE A 26 1.33 18.53 -0.05
C ILE A 26 1.53 17.08 0.41
N ASP A 27 2.11 16.27 -0.48
CA ASP A 27 2.59 14.93 -0.17
C ASP A 27 4.09 14.88 -0.47
N PHE A 28 4.92 15.11 0.54
CA PHE A 28 6.37 15.26 0.35
C PHE A 28 7.06 13.94 -0.02
N ALA A 29 6.70 12.85 0.66
CA ALA A 29 7.41 11.56 0.57
C ALA A 29 6.50 10.35 0.28
N GLY A 30 5.22 10.55 -0.02
CA GLY A 30 4.32 9.50 -0.46
C GLY A 30 3.39 8.98 0.62
N GLY A 31 3.00 9.83 1.57
CA GLY A 31 1.95 9.52 2.54
C GLY A 31 0.67 9.05 1.84
N LEU A 32 0.27 9.72 0.75
CA LEU A 32 -0.88 9.31 -0.06
C LEU A 32 -0.45 8.34 -1.16
N VAL A 33 0.54 8.71 -1.96
CA VAL A 33 0.93 7.97 -3.19
C VAL A 33 1.45 6.57 -2.90
N VAL A 34 2.17 6.39 -1.79
CA VAL A 34 2.82 5.11 -1.44
C VAL A 34 2.08 4.44 -0.30
N HIS A 35 2.06 5.04 0.89
CA HIS A 35 1.59 4.37 2.12
C HIS A 35 0.07 4.14 2.11
N THR A 36 -0.71 5.19 1.86
CA THR A 36 -2.17 5.08 1.85
C THR A 36 -2.65 4.21 0.69
N ALA A 37 -2.13 4.43 -0.52
CA ALA A 37 -2.48 3.63 -1.69
C ALA A 37 -2.16 2.14 -1.48
N ALA A 38 -0.97 1.80 -0.97
CA ALA A 38 -0.60 0.41 -0.69
C ALA A 38 -1.43 -0.18 0.46
N GLY A 39 -1.64 0.56 1.55
CA GLY A 39 -2.41 0.11 2.71
C GLY A 39 -3.86 -0.22 2.37
N VAL A 40 -4.57 0.69 1.69
CA VAL A 40 -5.96 0.47 1.25
C VAL A 40 -6.03 -0.70 0.27
N SER A 41 -5.07 -0.82 -0.64
CA SER A 41 -5.02 -1.92 -1.60
C SER A 41 -4.74 -3.26 -0.95
N ALA A 42 -3.90 -3.30 0.09
CA ALA A 42 -3.62 -4.51 0.86
C ALA A 42 -4.87 -4.99 1.60
N VAL A 43 -5.65 -4.08 2.21
CA VAL A 43 -6.93 -4.42 2.84
C VAL A 43 -7.93 -4.93 1.80
N ALA A 44 -8.10 -4.22 0.67
CA ALA A 44 -8.99 -4.66 -0.40
C ALA A 44 -8.62 -6.05 -0.93
N ALA A 45 -7.33 -6.28 -1.19
CA ALA A 45 -6.83 -7.57 -1.64
C ALA A 45 -7.05 -8.68 -0.59
N ALA A 46 -6.80 -8.39 0.70
CA ALA A 46 -7.03 -9.34 1.79
C ALA A 46 -8.51 -9.73 1.92
N LEU A 47 -9.43 -8.80 1.68
CA LEU A 47 -10.87 -9.06 1.67
C LEU A 47 -11.29 -9.93 0.47
N VAL A 48 -10.75 -9.67 -0.72
CA VAL A 48 -11.05 -10.46 -1.94
C VAL A 48 -10.46 -11.86 -1.87
N ILE A 49 -9.21 -12.00 -1.42
CA ILE A 49 -8.52 -13.29 -1.31
C ILE A 49 -9.10 -14.12 -0.15
N GLY A 50 -9.48 -13.46 0.94
CA GLY A 50 -10.00 -14.10 2.14
C GLY A 50 -8.92 -14.60 3.10
N ARG A 51 -9.37 -15.09 4.26
CA ARG A 51 -8.50 -15.50 5.38
C ARG A 51 -7.77 -16.80 5.05
N ARG A 52 -6.49 -16.90 5.44
CA ARG A 52 -5.68 -18.13 5.29
C ARG A 52 -6.34 -19.32 5.99
N LYS A 53 -6.36 -20.49 5.34
CA LYS A 53 -6.89 -21.74 5.92
C LYS A 53 -6.12 -22.14 7.17
N GLY A 54 -6.83 -22.63 8.18
CA GLY A 54 -6.24 -23.15 9.41
C GLY A 54 -5.59 -22.10 10.32
N VAL A 55 -5.78 -20.80 10.04
CA VAL A 55 -5.15 -19.70 10.80
C VAL A 55 -5.44 -19.73 12.29
N GLU A 56 -6.56 -20.28 12.72
CA GLU A 56 -6.93 -20.42 14.14
C GLU A 56 -6.09 -21.47 14.88
N ARG A 57 -5.44 -22.36 14.12
CA ARG A 57 -4.53 -23.41 14.63
C ARG A 57 -3.06 -23.09 14.34
N LEU A 58 -2.76 -21.97 13.67
CA LEU A 58 -1.41 -21.59 13.30
C LEU A 58 -0.77 -20.76 14.42
N ASP A 59 0.36 -21.25 14.92
CA ASP A 59 1.31 -20.40 15.62
C ASP A 59 1.84 -19.35 14.62
N SER A 60 1.56 -18.07 14.87
CA SER A 60 1.91 -16.97 13.95
C SER A 60 3.34 -16.49 14.10
N ARG A 61 4.19 -17.23 14.83
CA ARG A 61 5.62 -16.92 14.97
C ARG A 61 6.31 -16.94 13.60
N PRO A 62 7.10 -15.90 13.28
CA PRO A 62 7.95 -15.93 12.09
C PRO A 62 8.95 -17.10 12.16
N ASN A 63 9.21 -17.74 11.02
CA ASN A 63 10.19 -18.82 10.94
C ASN A 63 11.64 -18.33 11.13
N ASN A 64 11.91 -17.05 10.89
CA ASN A 64 13.22 -16.43 11.02
C ASN A 64 13.08 -14.96 11.42
N ILE A 65 13.18 -14.68 12.72
CA ILE A 65 13.07 -13.32 13.29
C ILE A 65 14.21 -12.40 12.82
N PRO A 66 15.48 -12.84 12.75
CA PRO A 66 16.56 -12.02 12.21
C PRO A 66 16.27 -11.45 10.81
N TYR A 67 15.64 -12.21 9.92
CA TYR A 67 15.26 -11.69 8.60
C TYR A 67 14.11 -10.68 8.63
N VAL A 68 13.21 -10.74 9.60
CA VAL A 68 12.19 -9.69 9.79
C VAL A 68 12.84 -8.38 10.24
N ILE A 69 13.87 -8.46 11.10
CA ILE A 69 14.62 -7.29 11.58
C ILE A 69 15.57 -6.75 10.50
N LEU A 70 16.13 -7.62 9.66
CA LEU A 70 16.97 -7.23 8.53
C LEU A 70 16.19 -6.50 7.42
N GLY A 71 14.89 -6.77 7.33
CA GLY A 71 13.97 -6.31 6.28
C GLY A 71 14.00 -4.82 5.98
#